data_AF-K2CKF5-F1
#
_entry.id   AF-K2CKF5-F1
#
_cell.length_a   1.000
_cell.length_b   1.000
_cell.length_c   1.000
_cell.angle_alpha   90.00
_cell.angle_beta   90.00
_cell.angle_gamma   90.00
#
_symmetry.space_group_name_H-M   'P 1'
#
loop_
_entity.id
_entity.type
_entity.pdbx_description
1 polymer ?
#
loop_
_entity_poly.entity_id
_entity_poly.type
_entity_poly.pdbx_seq_one_letter_code
_entity_poly.pdbx_strand_id
1 'polypeptide(L)'
;MRFLTPLIWKSFDLSKYDLVISSASWYITKGFGSRGQESNPSTPSVELRTSPLRVNKQLTKKKPIEICYCHTPPRWLYGYSTSINFQKYAIVRAYAVIVGHFMRIYDFKQAQKVNYFIANSKEVAGRIKKFYRRDSKVIYPPVSLPKVPEVKKENFYFIVSRIVGGKGLDLAIEAALRQGFKLKIAGSKAGYYFDYDNLLK
;
A
#
# COMPACT_ATOMS: atom_id res chain seq x y z
N MET A 1 -6.08 -14.03 9.96
CA MET A 1 -4.71 -13.44 9.94
C MET A 1 -4.69 -11.90 9.83
N ARG A 2 -5.33 -11.26 8.83
CA ARG A 2 -5.24 -9.78 8.66
C ARG A 2 -5.91 -8.95 9.77
N PHE A 3 -6.80 -9.53 10.57
CA PHE A 3 -7.38 -8.82 11.72
C PHE A 3 -6.43 -8.77 12.93
N LEU A 4 -5.38 -9.60 12.97
CA LEU A 4 -4.33 -9.56 14.00
C LEU A 4 -3.28 -8.47 13.71
N THR A 5 -3.42 -7.77 12.59
CA THR A 5 -2.56 -6.66 12.18
C THR A 5 -2.39 -5.56 13.22
N PRO A 6 -3.39 -5.21 14.02
CA PRO A 6 -3.14 -4.26 15.08
C PRO A 6 -2.19 -4.77 16.17
N LEU A 7 -2.21 -6.07 16.45
CA LEU A 7 -1.49 -6.67 17.57
C LEU A 7 -0.01 -6.85 17.27
N ILE A 8 0.32 -7.46 16.13
CA ILE A 8 1.72 -7.68 15.73
C ILE A 8 2.45 -6.35 15.51
N TRP A 9 1.76 -5.27 15.13
CA TRP A 9 2.40 -3.98 14.84
C TRP A 9 2.68 -3.24 16.13
N LYS A 10 1.77 -3.34 17.10
CA LYS A 10 1.96 -2.79 18.44
C LYS A 10 3.04 -3.50 19.24
N SER A 11 3.41 -4.75 18.90
CA SER A 11 4.48 -5.45 19.59
C SER A 11 5.89 -5.01 19.19
N PHE A 12 6.05 -4.24 18.10
CA PHE A 12 7.35 -3.70 17.71
C PHE A 12 7.72 -2.49 18.56
N ASP A 13 8.85 -2.58 19.26
CA ASP A 13 9.48 -1.46 19.94
C ASP A 13 10.58 -0.86 19.06
N LEU A 14 10.27 0.27 18.42
CA LEU A 14 11.19 0.99 17.53
C LEU A 14 11.75 2.27 18.17
N SER A 15 11.63 2.41 19.49
CA SER A 15 12.08 3.59 20.23
C SER A 15 13.58 3.85 20.20
N LYS A 16 14.38 2.82 19.89
CA LYS A 16 15.83 2.93 19.75
C LYS A 16 16.26 3.57 18.42
N TYR A 17 15.34 3.75 17.49
CA TYR A 17 15.63 4.28 16.17
C TYR A 17 15.08 5.70 16.02
N ASP A 18 15.85 6.58 15.40
CA ASP A 18 15.38 7.93 15.05
C ASP A 18 14.54 7.94 13.76
N LEU A 19 14.82 7.01 12.85
CA LEU A 19 14.18 6.90 11.53
C LEU A 19 13.78 5.45 11.24
N VAL A 20 12.57 5.28 10.72
CA VAL A 20 12.05 4.01 10.23
C VAL A 20 11.52 4.21 8.82
N ILE A 21 12.01 3.39 7.88
CA ILE A 21 11.47 3.34 6.52
C ILE A 21 10.56 2.11 6.43
N SER A 22 9.29 2.33 6.15
CA SER A 22 8.28 1.27 6.03
C SER A 22 7.73 1.22 4.62
N SER A 23 7.28 0.05 4.17
CA SER A 23 6.58 -0.11 2.89
C SER A 23 5.09 -0.40 3.12
N ALA A 24 4.18 0.12 2.30
CA ALA A 24 2.75 -0.19 2.38
C ALA A 24 2.21 -0.56 1.00
N SER A 25 2.03 -1.87 0.76
CA SER A 25 1.51 -2.39 -0.50
C SER A 25 0.06 -2.85 -0.36
N TRP A 26 -0.16 -4.11 -0.02
CA TRP A 26 -1.50 -4.69 0.12
C TRP A 26 -2.05 -4.65 1.55
N TYR A 27 -1.24 -4.12 2.45
CA TYR A 27 -1.40 -4.22 3.88
C TYR A 27 -1.58 -2.84 4.49
N ILE A 28 -2.26 -2.78 5.63
CA ILE A 28 -2.53 -1.56 6.39
C ILE A 28 -1.22 -0.83 6.69
N THR A 29 -1.29 0.50 6.71
CA THR A 29 -0.23 1.39 7.19
C THR A 29 0.20 1.04 8.61
N LYS A 30 1.51 1.16 8.89
CA LYS A 30 2.08 0.74 10.18
C LYS A 30 1.85 1.78 11.26
N GLY A 31 2.14 3.06 10.96
CA GLY A 31 1.89 4.17 11.89
C GLY A 31 2.81 4.15 13.11
N PHE A 32 4.08 3.80 12.91
CA PHE A 32 5.13 3.87 13.92
C PHE A 32 5.53 5.31 14.26
N GLY A 33 5.23 6.24 13.35
CA GLY A 33 5.57 7.66 13.47
C GLY A 33 4.87 8.41 14.59
N SER A 34 5.33 9.64 14.79
CA SER A 34 4.89 10.55 15.86
C SER A 34 3.98 11.69 15.41
N ARG A 35 3.65 11.80 14.11
CA ARG A 35 3.04 13.02 13.56
C ARG A 35 1.69 13.42 14.17
N GLY A 36 0.97 12.47 14.77
CA GLY A 36 -0.27 12.74 15.52
C GLY A 36 -0.08 13.04 17.02
N GLN A 37 1.17 13.19 17.48
CA GLN A 37 1.53 13.64 18.83
C GLN A 37 2.38 14.91 18.75
N GLU A 38 2.01 15.85 17.88
CA GLU A 38 2.31 17.25 18.15
C GLU A 38 1.45 17.63 19.36
N SER A 39 2.11 17.79 20.51
CA SER A 39 1.61 18.72 21.51
C SER A 39 1.46 20.07 20.82
N ASN A 40 0.29 20.67 21.01
CA ASN A 40 -0.09 22.01 20.57
C ASN A 40 1.12 22.95 20.32
N PRO A 41 1.43 23.35 19.07
CA PRO A 41 2.53 24.27 18.78
C PRO A 41 2.09 25.73 19.00
N SER A 42 1.44 26.02 20.12
CA SER A 42 1.24 27.40 20.58
C SER A 42 2.31 27.73 21.63
N THR A 43 3.26 28.56 21.19
CA THR A 43 4.26 29.33 21.96
C THR A 43 5.65 28.68 22.09
N PRO A 44 6.65 29.13 21.32
CA PRO A 44 8.04 29.04 21.74
C PRO A 44 8.33 30.23 22.66
N SER A 45 7.97 30.12 23.94
CA SER A 45 8.45 31.08 24.94
C SER A 45 9.87 30.65 25.31
N VAL A 46 10.85 31.33 24.73
CA VAL A 46 12.23 31.37 25.24
C VAL A 46 12.15 32.13 26.56
N GLU A 47 11.89 31.41 27.65
CA GLU A 47 11.95 31.94 29.01
C GLU A 47 13.33 31.60 29.57
N LEU A 48 14.18 32.62 29.74
CA LEU A 48 15.47 32.53 30.41
C LEU A 48 15.24 32.06 31.86
N ARG A 49 15.39 30.76 32.11
CA ARG A 49 15.25 30.17 33.45
C ARG A 49 16.49 30.39 34.30
N THR A 50 16.45 31.39 35.17
CA THR A 50 17.26 31.40 36.40
C THR A 50 16.43 30.83 37.56
N SER A 51 16.38 29.51 37.68
CA SER A 51 16.05 28.78 38.92
C SER A 51 16.15 27.26 38.68
N PRO A 52 16.68 26.48 39.64
CA PRO A 52 16.83 25.03 39.48
C PRO A 52 15.48 24.36 39.73
N LEU A 53 14.59 24.41 38.74
CA LEU A 53 13.36 23.65 38.75
C LEU A 53 13.68 22.20 38.37
N ARG A 54 13.53 21.33 39.37
CA ARG A 54 13.56 19.86 39.29
C ARG A 54 12.65 19.39 38.14
N VAL A 55 13.24 19.15 36.97
CA VAL A 55 12.51 18.62 35.81
C VAL A 55 12.27 17.14 36.06
N ASN A 56 11.06 16.78 36.48
CA ASN A 56 10.55 15.42 36.32
C ASN A 56 10.37 15.16 34.82
N LYS A 57 11.48 14.89 34.13
CA LYS A 57 11.48 14.43 32.74
C LYS A 57 11.00 12.99 32.77
N GLN A 58 9.67 12.79 32.80
CA GLN A 58 9.11 11.56 32.27
C GLN A 58 9.60 11.50 30.82
N LEU A 59 10.65 10.70 30.59
CA LEU A 59 11.16 10.40 29.26
C LEU A 59 10.06 9.62 28.53
N THR A 60 9.09 10.36 27.97
CA THR A 60 8.15 9.79 27.03
C THR A 60 8.98 9.20 25.91
N LYS A 61 8.78 7.90 25.67
CA LYS A 61 9.58 7.13 24.73
C LYS A 61 9.53 7.81 23.37
N LYS A 62 10.67 8.35 22.91
CA LYS A 62 10.77 9.05 21.62
C LYS A 62 10.30 8.10 20.52
N LYS A 63 9.30 8.52 19.76
CA LYS A 63 8.84 7.77 18.58
C LYS A 63 9.71 8.12 17.37
N PRO A 64 10.05 7.14 16.52
CA PRO A 64 10.83 7.38 15.32
C PRO A 64 10.06 8.28 14.34
N ILE A 65 10.80 8.94 13.46
CA ILE A 65 10.25 9.49 12.23
C ILE A 65 9.96 8.31 11.30
N GLU A 66 8.73 8.19 10.80
CA GLU A 66 8.36 7.17 9.82
C GLU A 66 8.24 7.75 8.41
N ILE A 67 9.00 7.19 7.47
CA ILE A 67 8.83 7.38 6.03
C ILE A 67 8.18 6.13 5.45
N CYS A 68 6.94 6.25 4.97
CA CYS A 68 6.20 5.13 4.37
C CYS A 68 6.23 5.22 2.84
N TYR A 69 6.92 4.28 2.20
CA TYR A 69 6.85 4.05 0.75
C TYR A 69 5.59 3.24 0.42
N CYS A 70 4.55 3.94 0.00
CA CYS A 70 3.23 3.39 -0.27
C CYS A 70 3.08 3.04 -1.76
N HIS A 71 2.84 1.76 -2.03
CA HIS A 71 2.52 1.26 -3.37
C HIS A 71 1.02 1.31 -3.68
N THR A 72 0.16 1.30 -2.66
CA THR A 72 -1.27 1.62 -2.73
C THR A 72 -1.84 1.55 -1.31
N PRO A 73 -2.82 2.38 -0.93
CA PRO A 73 -3.71 2.05 0.17
C PRO A 73 -4.37 0.67 -0.09
N PRO A 74 -4.67 -0.12 0.95
CA PRO A 74 -5.17 -1.49 0.82
C PRO A 74 -6.48 -1.51 0.03
N ARG A 75 -6.38 -1.86 -1.25
CA ARG A 75 -7.48 -1.80 -2.24
C ARG A 75 -8.75 -2.51 -1.78
N TRP A 76 -8.59 -3.69 -1.19
CA TRP A 76 -9.69 -4.51 -0.65
C TRP A 76 -10.47 -3.82 0.47
N LEU A 77 -9.84 -2.88 1.18
CA LEU A 77 -10.43 -2.16 2.32
C LEU A 77 -11.24 -0.93 1.86
N TYR A 78 -10.88 -0.36 0.71
CA TYR A 78 -11.46 0.86 0.15
C TYR A 78 -12.31 0.61 -1.11
N GLY A 79 -12.77 -0.63 -1.30
CA GLY A 79 -13.76 -0.96 -2.34
C GLY A 79 -13.20 -1.05 -3.76
N TYR A 80 -11.87 -1.16 -3.94
CA TYR A 80 -11.30 -1.46 -5.25
C TYR A 80 -11.37 -2.95 -5.54
N SER A 81 -11.58 -3.30 -6.80
CA SER A 81 -11.55 -4.68 -7.27
C SER A 81 -10.22 -5.33 -6.87
N THR A 82 -10.32 -6.52 -6.28
CA THR A 82 -9.17 -7.36 -5.96
C THR A 82 -9.38 -8.73 -6.58
N SER A 83 -8.27 -9.40 -6.90
CA SER A 83 -8.26 -10.68 -7.62
C SER A 83 -8.94 -11.84 -6.87
N ILE A 84 -9.47 -11.62 -5.67
CA ILE A 84 -10.10 -12.66 -4.86
C ILE A 84 -11.58 -12.34 -4.75
N ASN A 85 -12.39 -13.20 -5.36
CA ASN A 85 -13.84 -13.14 -5.33
C ASN A 85 -14.35 -13.71 -3.98
N PHE A 86 -14.03 -13.02 -2.88
CA PHE A 86 -14.47 -13.39 -1.51
C PHE A 86 -16.01 -13.35 -1.32
N GLN A 87 -16.76 -13.02 -2.37
CA GLN A 87 -18.20 -12.83 -2.33
C GLN A 87 -19.01 -14.13 -2.50
N LYS A 88 -18.38 -15.28 -2.77
CA LYS A 88 -19.08 -16.56 -3.00
C LYS A 88 -19.91 -17.05 -1.79
N TYR A 89 -19.64 -16.58 -0.56
CA TYR A 89 -20.35 -17.02 0.65
C TYR A 89 -20.89 -15.82 1.46
N ALA A 90 -22.19 -15.81 1.74
CA ALA A 90 -22.89 -14.70 2.38
C ALA A 90 -22.35 -14.34 3.79
N ILE A 91 -21.96 -15.36 4.57
CA ILE A 91 -21.36 -15.18 5.91
C ILE A 91 -19.99 -14.50 5.81
N VAL A 92 -19.19 -14.89 4.81
CA VAL A 92 -17.87 -14.28 4.55
C VAL A 92 -18.04 -12.83 4.10
N ARG A 93 -19.10 -12.51 3.35
CA ARG A 93 -19.45 -11.12 2.99
C ARG A 93 -19.81 -10.29 4.22
N ALA A 94 -20.70 -10.78 5.08
CA ALA A 94 -21.11 -10.06 6.29
C ALA A 94 -19.92 -9.80 7.23
N TYR A 95 -19.09 -10.82 7.45
CA TYR A 95 -17.84 -10.71 8.21
C TYR A 95 -16.87 -9.69 7.58
N ALA A 96 -16.71 -9.72 6.26
CA ALA A 96 -15.83 -8.78 5.54
C ALA A 96 -16.32 -7.33 5.63
N VAL A 97 -17.64 -7.08 5.64
CA VAL A 97 -18.21 -5.74 5.81
C VAL A 97 -17.91 -5.19 7.20
N ILE A 98 -18.19 -5.97 8.24
CA ILE A 98 -18.02 -5.54 9.64
C ILE A 98 -16.53 -5.36 9.96
N VAL A 99 -15.71 -6.40 9.73
CA VAL A 99 -14.27 -6.34 10.02
C VAL A 99 -13.57 -5.34 9.12
N GLY A 100 -13.98 -5.25 7.84
CA GLY A 100 -13.46 -4.26 6.90
C GLY A 100 -13.73 -2.83 7.36
N HIS A 101 -14.88 -2.53 7.97
CA HIS A 101 -15.16 -1.21 8.53
C HIS A 101 -14.17 -0.84 9.64
N PHE A 102 -14.01 -1.70 10.65
CA PHE A 102 -13.07 -1.45 11.75
C PHE A 102 -11.62 -1.38 11.27
N MET A 103 -11.23 -2.25 10.34
CA MET A 103 -9.90 -2.23 9.75
C MET A 103 -9.65 -0.94 8.96
N ARG A 104 -10.67 -0.37 8.30
CA ARG A 104 -10.58 0.91 7.58
C ARG A 104 -10.32 2.05 8.55
N ILE A 105 -11.05 2.09 9.66
CA ILE A 105 -10.82 3.07 10.72
C ILE A 105 -9.42 2.93 11.30
N TYR A 106 -8.98 1.70 11.58
CA TYR A 106 -7.64 1.43 12.09
C TYR A 106 -6.56 1.90 11.10
N ASP A 107 -6.67 1.52 9.82
CA ASP A 107 -5.73 1.93 8.77
C ASP A 107 -5.68 3.44 8.61
N PHE A 108 -6.83 4.11 8.58
CA PHE A 108 -6.89 5.56 8.56
C PHE A 108 -6.15 6.19 9.75
N LYS A 109 -6.39 5.69 10.96
CA LYS A 109 -5.74 6.17 12.20
C LYS A 109 -4.23 5.92 12.20
N GLN A 110 -3.75 4.79 11.66
CA GLN A 110 -2.31 4.54 11.54
C GLN A 110 -1.67 5.43 10.49
N ALA A 111 -2.35 5.67 9.37
CA ALA A 111 -1.87 6.56 8.33
C ALA A 111 -1.65 8.00 8.83
N GLN A 112 -2.43 8.46 9.82
CA GLN A 112 -2.20 9.78 10.44
C GLN A 112 -0.88 9.87 11.21
N LYS A 113 -0.37 8.76 11.73
CA LYS A 113 0.86 8.73 12.54
C LYS A 113 2.13 8.76 11.69
N VAL A 114 2.06 8.27 10.45
CA VAL A 114 3.16 8.30 9.48
C VAL A 114 3.64 9.74 9.31
N ASN A 115 4.94 10.00 9.39
CA ASN A 115 5.47 11.35 9.23
C ASN A 115 5.45 11.77 7.75
N TYR A 116 5.97 10.93 6.86
CA TYR A 116 6.06 11.21 5.43
C TYR A 116 5.58 10.03 4.58
N PHE A 117 4.78 10.32 3.56
CA PHE A 117 4.43 9.33 2.55
C PHE A 117 5.23 9.57 1.27
N ILE A 118 5.77 8.49 0.73
CA ILE A 118 6.30 8.42 -0.63
C ILE A 118 5.32 7.57 -1.44
N ALA A 119 4.83 8.08 -2.56
CA ALA A 119 3.97 7.36 -3.49
C ALA A 119 4.79 6.86 -4.68
N ASN A 120 4.56 5.63 -5.10
CA ASN A 120 5.23 5.08 -6.29
C ASN A 120 4.71 5.66 -7.63
N SER A 121 3.64 6.46 -7.62
CA SER A 121 2.97 7.00 -8.81
C SER A 121 2.01 8.13 -8.44
N LYS A 122 1.58 8.93 -9.42
CA LYS A 122 0.55 9.97 -9.26
C LYS A 122 -0.82 9.40 -8.87
N GLU A 123 -1.20 8.26 -9.44
CA GLU A 123 -2.44 7.56 -9.09
C GLU A 123 -2.46 7.17 -7.60
N VAL A 124 -1.35 6.62 -7.11
CA VAL A 124 -1.23 6.23 -5.70
C VAL A 124 -1.17 7.44 -4.78
N ALA A 125 -0.53 8.54 -5.19
CA ALA A 125 -0.60 9.81 -4.47
C ALA A 125 -2.05 10.31 -4.34
N GLY A 126 -2.84 10.23 -5.43
CA GLY A 126 -4.28 10.53 -5.42
C GLY A 126 -5.05 9.65 -4.43
N ARG A 127 -4.73 8.35 -4.35
CA ARG A 127 -5.34 7.43 -3.38
C ARG A 127 -4.95 7.75 -1.94
N ILE A 128 -3.69 8.09 -1.68
CA ILE A 128 -3.23 8.52 -0.34
C ILE A 128 -3.99 9.77 0.09
N LYS A 129 -4.14 10.76 -0.81
CA LYS A 129 -4.94 11.96 -0.53
C LYS A 129 -6.42 11.64 -0.32
N LYS A 130 -7.00 10.75 -1.13
CA LYS A 130 -8.41 10.35 -1.04
C LYS A 130 -8.73 9.58 0.24
N PHE A 131 -7.93 8.59 0.60
CA PHE A 131 -8.24 7.68 1.70
C PHE A 131 -7.63 8.10 3.03
N TYR A 132 -6.40 8.60 3.00
CA TYR A 132 -5.70 9.00 4.23
C TYR A 132 -5.82 10.49 4.51
N ARG A 133 -6.27 11.30 3.55
CA ARG A 133 -6.28 12.78 3.67
C ARG A 133 -4.87 13.33 3.93
N ARG A 134 -3.86 12.66 3.38
CA ARG A 134 -2.44 12.99 3.54
C ARG A 134 -1.81 13.34 2.21
N ASP A 135 -0.81 14.21 2.27
CA ASP A 135 0.06 14.49 1.12
C ASP A 135 1.18 13.46 1.03
N SER A 136 1.72 13.30 -0.18
CA SER A 136 2.81 12.37 -0.46
C SER A 136 3.72 12.93 -1.54
N LYS A 137 5.01 12.59 -1.47
CA LYS A 137 5.96 12.86 -2.54
C LYS A 137 5.95 11.70 -3.53
N VAL A 138 5.83 11.97 -4.82
CA VAL A 138 5.94 10.91 -5.84
C VAL A 138 7.41 10.62 -6.11
N ILE A 139 7.83 9.38 -5.87
CA ILE A 139 9.12 8.83 -6.27
C ILE A 139 8.83 7.51 -6.97
N TYR A 140 9.11 7.45 -8.28
CA TYR A 140 8.87 6.24 -9.07
C TYR A 140 9.82 5.12 -8.62
N PRO A 141 9.37 3.86 -8.64
CA PRO A 141 10.22 2.73 -8.25
C PRO A 141 11.44 2.67 -9.19
N PRO A 142 12.65 2.51 -8.65
CA PRO A 142 13.84 2.38 -9.48
C PRO A 142 13.75 1.08 -10.29
N VAL A 143 14.11 1.14 -11.56
CA VAL A 143 14.23 -0.03 -12.43
C VAL A 143 15.62 0.01 -13.07
N SER A 144 16.40 -1.04 -12.84
CA SER A 144 17.63 -1.27 -13.59
C SER A 144 17.28 -2.03 -14.86
N LEU A 145 17.57 -1.44 -16.02
CA LEU A 145 17.36 -2.10 -17.30
C LEU A 145 18.69 -2.70 -17.77
N PRO A 146 18.74 -4.00 -18.10
CA PRO A 146 19.91 -4.57 -18.75
C PRO A 146 20.12 -3.92 -20.12
N LYS A 147 21.36 -3.97 -20.63
CA LYS A 147 21.60 -3.65 -22.05
C LYS A 147 20.83 -4.65 -22.89
N VAL A 148 19.90 -4.16 -23.69
CA VAL A 148 19.11 -4.99 -24.59
C VAL A 148 19.77 -4.95 -25.97
N PRO A 149 20.05 -6.11 -26.61
CA PRO A 149 20.56 -6.12 -27.98
C PRO A 149 19.51 -5.51 -28.93
N GLU A 150 19.98 -4.95 -30.04
CA GLU A 150 19.07 -4.53 -31.10
C GLU A 150 18.40 -5.76 -31.70
N VAL A 151 17.07 -5.81 -31.63
CA VAL A 151 16.26 -6.91 -32.13
C VAL A 151 15.31 -6.40 -33.19
N LYS A 152 15.09 -7.20 -34.24
CA LYS A 152 14.09 -6.88 -35.26
C LYS A 152 12.71 -6.93 -34.62
N LYS A 153 11.99 -5.80 -34.65
CA LYS A 153 10.61 -5.73 -34.19
C LYS A 153 9.72 -6.57 -35.09
N GLU A 154 8.97 -7.49 -34.50
CA GLU A 154 7.91 -8.22 -35.17
C GLU A 154 6.56 -7.51 -34.96
N ASN A 155 5.58 -7.80 -35.81
CA ASN A 155 4.23 -7.24 -35.72
C ASN A 155 3.32 -8.10 -34.81
N PHE A 156 3.45 -7.92 -33.49
CA PHE A 156 2.56 -8.52 -32.49
C PHE A 156 2.46 -7.64 -31.23
N TYR A 157 1.36 -7.82 -30.49
CA TYR A 157 1.18 -7.30 -29.14
C TYR A 157 1.70 -8.32 -28.13
N PHE A 158 2.36 -7.85 -27.08
CA PHE A 158 2.97 -8.71 -26.07
C PHE A 158 2.50 -8.38 -24.67
N ILE A 159 2.05 -9.40 -23.93
CA ILE A 159 1.70 -9.26 -22.51
C ILE A 159 2.61 -10.17 -21.68
N VAL A 160 3.34 -9.57 -20.73
CA VAL A 160 4.12 -10.30 -19.73
C VAL A 160 3.49 -10.11 -18.37
N SER A 161 2.91 -11.16 -17.80
CA SER A 161 2.31 -11.08 -16.46
C SER A 161 2.11 -12.45 -15.84
N ARG A 162 1.93 -12.52 -14.52
CA ARG A 162 1.35 -13.73 -13.91
C ARG A 162 -0.04 -13.96 -14.48
N ILE A 163 -0.35 -15.20 -14.83
CA ILE A 163 -1.62 -15.59 -15.41
C ILE A 163 -2.63 -15.79 -14.27
N VAL A 164 -3.23 -14.68 -13.85
CA VAL A 164 -4.16 -14.59 -12.73
C VAL A 164 -5.31 -13.64 -13.03
N GLY A 165 -6.44 -13.86 -12.35
CA GLY A 165 -7.62 -13.00 -12.46
C GLY A 165 -7.34 -11.54 -12.10
N GLY A 166 -7.99 -10.62 -12.83
CA GLY A 166 -7.87 -9.18 -12.64
C GLY A 166 -6.69 -8.54 -13.38
N LYS A 167 -6.07 -9.26 -14.32
CA LYS A 167 -5.08 -8.71 -15.27
C LYS A 167 -5.66 -8.38 -16.65
N GLY A 168 -6.93 -8.71 -16.89
CA GLY A 168 -7.61 -8.42 -18.17
C GLY A 168 -7.06 -9.25 -19.35
N LEU A 169 -6.55 -10.45 -19.09
CA LEU A 169 -6.01 -11.33 -20.14
C LEU A 169 -7.12 -11.84 -21.06
N ASP A 170 -8.27 -12.14 -20.48
CA ASP A 170 -9.54 -12.43 -21.14
C ASP A 170 -9.93 -11.32 -22.12
N LEU A 171 -9.96 -10.07 -21.66
CA LEU A 171 -10.28 -8.91 -22.50
C LEU A 171 -9.27 -8.70 -23.62
N ALA A 172 -7.98 -8.95 -23.35
CA ALA A 172 -6.94 -8.83 -24.36
C ALA A 172 -7.07 -9.88 -25.47
N ILE A 173 -7.36 -11.14 -25.10
CA ILE A 173 -7.62 -12.23 -26.06
C ILE A 173 -8.87 -11.93 -26.89
N GLU A 174 -9.95 -11.52 -26.24
CA GLU A 174 -11.19 -11.15 -26.93
C GLU A 174 -10.97 -10.01 -27.93
N ALA A 175 -10.23 -8.98 -27.54
CA ALA A 175 -9.88 -7.89 -28.45
C ALA A 175 -9.02 -8.39 -29.63
N ALA A 176 -8.06 -9.28 -29.39
CA ALA A 176 -7.22 -9.87 -30.44
C ALA A 176 -8.03 -10.68 -31.44
N LEU A 177 -8.96 -11.52 -30.96
CA LEU A 177 -9.85 -12.32 -31.80
C LEU A 177 -10.80 -11.44 -32.62
N ARG A 178 -11.38 -10.40 -32.01
CA ARG A 178 -12.32 -9.48 -32.68
C ARG A 178 -11.63 -8.60 -33.74
N GLN A 179 -10.41 -8.15 -33.49
CA GLN A 179 -9.70 -7.19 -34.34
C GLN A 179 -8.65 -7.83 -35.25
N GLY A 180 -8.38 -9.13 -35.11
CA GLY A 180 -7.48 -9.89 -35.97
C GLY A 180 -5.98 -9.57 -35.79
N PHE A 181 -5.55 -9.03 -34.65
CA PHE A 181 -4.13 -8.77 -34.39
C PHE A 181 -3.44 -9.93 -33.68
N LYS A 182 -2.13 -10.11 -33.95
CA LYS A 182 -1.32 -11.14 -33.29
C LYS A 182 -1.05 -10.73 -31.83
N LEU A 183 -1.44 -11.56 -30.88
CA LEU A 183 -1.18 -11.39 -29.45
C LEU A 183 -0.34 -12.56 -28.92
N LYS A 184 0.80 -12.25 -28.29
CA LYS A 184 1.63 -13.21 -27.54
C LYS A 184 1.50 -12.91 -26.04
N ILE A 185 1.30 -13.93 -25.21
CA ILE A 185 1.20 -13.80 -23.75
C ILE A 185 2.27 -14.70 -23.11
N ALA A 186 3.11 -14.14 -22.24
CA ALA A 186 4.14 -14.86 -21.49
C ALA A 186 3.91 -14.72 -19.98
N GLY A 187 4.01 -15.83 -19.25
CA GLY A 187 3.79 -15.86 -17.82
C GLY A 187 3.53 -17.25 -17.27
N SER A 188 3.44 -17.35 -15.94
CA SER A 188 3.07 -18.58 -15.24
C SER A 188 1.77 -18.40 -14.44
N LYS A 189 1.04 -19.51 -14.24
CA LYS A 189 -0.13 -19.57 -13.35
C LYS A 189 0.31 -19.26 -11.91
N ALA A 190 -0.52 -18.56 -11.15
CA ALA A 190 -0.29 -18.37 -9.72
C ALA A 190 -1.61 -18.30 -8.92
N GLY A 191 -1.74 -19.12 -7.87
CA GLY A 191 -2.94 -19.15 -7.04
C GLY A 191 -4.13 -19.88 -7.68
N TYR A 192 -5.31 -19.75 -7.06
CA TYR A 192 -6.56 -20.41 -7.47
C TYR A 192 -7.27 -19.65 -8.60
N TYR A 193 -6.65 -19.60 -9.79
CA TYR A 193 -7.29 -19.04 -10.98
C TYR A 193 -7.81 -20.18 -11.85
N PHE A 194 -9.13 -20.43 -11.76
CA PHE A 194 -9.80 -21.53 -12.44
C PHE A 194 -10.14 -21.23 -13.91
N ASP A 195 -10.15 -19.96 -14.30
CA ASP A 195 -10.52 -19.55 -15.67
C ASP A 195 -9.34 -19.61 -16.66
N TYR A 196 -8.19 -20.16 -16.23
CA TYR A 196 -7.06 -20.34 -17.13
C TYR A 196 -7.43 -21.16 -18.36
N ASP A 197 -8.22 -22.23 -18.18
CA ASP A 197 -8.59 -23.13 -19.27
C ASP A 197 -9.49 -22.42 -20.29
N ASN A 198 -10.12 -21.31 -19.92
CA ASN A 198 -10.89 -20.47 -20.85
C ASN A 198 -9.99 -19.57 -21.69
N LEU A 199 -8.74 -19.30 -21.28
CA LEU A 199 -7.78 -18.53 -22.08
C LEU A 199 -7.09 -19.37 -23.17
N LEU A 200 -7.19 -20.70 -23.09
CA LEU A 200 -6.61 -21.64 -24.06
C LEU A 200 -7.57 -22.07 -25.17
N LYS A 201 -8.85 -21.73 -25.05
CA LYS A 201 -9.88 -22.00 -26.05
C LYS A 201 -9.93 -20.87 -27.06
#